data_AF-A0A1U1PNF5-F1
#
_entry.id   AF-A0A1U1PNF5-F1
#
_cell.length_a   1.000
_cell.length_b   1.000
_cell.length_c   1.000
_cell.angle_alpha   90.00
_cell.angle_beta   90.00
_cell.angle_gamma   90.00
#
_symmetry.space_group_name_H-M   'P 1'
#
loop_
_entity.id
_entity.type
_entity.pdbx_description
1 polymer ?
#
loop_
_entity_poly.entity_id
_entity_poly.type
_entity_poly.pdbx_seq_one_letter_code
_entity_poly.pdbx_strand_id
1 'polypeptide(L)'
;MTTTIESDGVTSHQRRISGQGRTQLFDTVERAATTALVVAALTSADPVRSQTSRRVYPLIHSAGDGAGSRRRAGALSSLVADVLAVQSDDTGAAPALALSMERWLLHPHPSTATELTRTVRQFVEGIDSPDAATLELAWVAGAGLDEALVKLREEGLNGDGAQPPLCLIAAAVELTVPMVWVARTLGVPRDQLYRRIRGIDRDAWRALLP
;
A
#
# COMPACT_ATOMS: atom_id res chain seq x y z
N MET A 1 -5.16 -10.63 -55.05
CA MET A 1 -4.40 -11.22 -53.93
C MET A 1 -4.10 -10.12 -52.95
N THR A 2 -4.91 -10.00 -51.91
CA THR A 2 -4.76 -8.99 -50.86
C THR A 2 -4.80 -9.77 -49.55
N THR A 3 -3.62 -10.01 -48.99
CA THR A 3 -3.45 -10.68 -47.69
C THR A 3 -3.80 -9.68 -46.59
N THR A 4 -4.98 -9.84 -46.00
CA THR A 4 -5.34 -9.22 -44.73
C THR A 4 -4.57 -9.94 -43.63
N ILE A 5 -3.63 -9.25 -43.01
CA ILE A 5 -2.99 -9.70 -41.77
C ILE A 5 -3.99 -9.40 -40.66
N GLU A 6 -4.64 -10.43 -40.15
CA GLU A 6 -5.40 -10.37 -38.91
C GLU A 6 -4.43 -9.99 -37.79
N SER A 7 -4.57 -8.76 -37.29
CA SER A 7 -3.94 -8.31 -36.06
C SER A 7 -4.66 -9.01 -34.93
N ASP A 8 -4.06 -10.08 -34.40
CA ASP A 8 -4.43 -10.67 -33.12
C ASP A 8 -4.53 -9.57 -32.07
N GLY A 9 -5.77 -9.28 -31.67
CA GLY A 9 -6.06 -8.45 -30.53
C GLY A 9 -5.52 -9.14 -29.30
N VAL A 10 -4.33 -8.72 -28.84
CA VAL A 10 -3.85 -9.03 -27.50
C VAL A 10 -4.76 -8.28 -26.52
N THR A 11 -5.92 -8.87 -26.21
CA THR A 11 -6.68 -8.48 -25.03
C THR A 11 -5.85 -8.93 -23.84
N SER A 12 -5.02 -8.00 -23.34
CA SER A 12 -4.40 -8.16 -22.05
C SER A 12 -5.52 -8.26 -21.03
N HIS A 13 -5.84 -9.50 -20.63
CA HIS A 13 -6.62 -9.73 -19.43
C HIS A 13 -5.78 -9.17 -18.27
N GLN A 14 -5.96 -7.88 -17.96
CA GLN A 14 -5.42 -7.28 -16.76
C GLN A 14 -5.97 -8.09 -15.58
N ARG A 15 -5.07 -8.88 -14.99
CA ARG A 15 -5.34 -9.69 -13.82
C ARG A 15 -5.83 -8.72 -12.73
N ARG A 16 -7.06 -8.90 -12.27
CA ARG A 16 -7.62 -8.13 -11.15
C ARG A 16 -7.35 -8.89 -9.87
N ILE A 17 -7.22 -8.15 -8.76
CA ILE A 17 -7.08 -8.74 -7.43
C ILE A 17 -8.23 -9.74 -7.14
N SER A 18 -7.87 -10.99 -6.83
CA SER A 18 -8.84 -12.03 -6.49
C SER A 18 -9.51 -11.80 -5.13
N GLY A 19 -10.52 -12.62 -4.81
CA GLY A 19 -11.15 -12.61 -3.48
C GLY A 19 -10.14 -12.86 -2.34
N GLN A 20 -9.16 -13.73 -2.57
CA GLN A 20 -8.07 -13.96 -1.62
C GLN A 20 -7.21 -12.71 -1.43
N GLY A 21 -6.85 -12.03 -2.53
CA GLY A 21 -6.12 -10.77 -2.47
C GLY A 21 -6.88 -9.67 -1.72
N ARG A 22 -8.20 -9.61 -1.87
CA ARG A 22 -9.04 -8.68 -1.10
C ARG A 22 -9.00 -8.98 0.40
N THR A 23 -9.05 -10.25 0.81
CA THR A 23 -8.90 -10.62 2.22
C THR A 23 -7.55 -10.22 2.78
N GLN A 24 -6.47 -10.34 2.00
CA GLN A 24 -5.12 -9.90 2.41
C GLN A 24 -5.02 -8.38 2.68
N LEU A 25 -6.01 -7.57 2.29
CA LEU A 25 -6.01 -6.13 2.61
C LEU A 25 -6.35 -5.85 4.09
N PHE A 26 -6.93 -6.81 4.81
CA PHE A 26 -7.40 -6.63 6.18
C PHE A 26 -7.29 -7.88 7.06
N ASP A 27 -6.55 -8.92 6.64
CA ASP A 27 -6.36 -10.12 7.45
C ASP A 27 -5.47 -9.88 8.69
N THR A 28 -4.60 -8.87 8.64
CA THR A 28 -3.88 -8.33 9.80
C THR A 28 -4.18 -6.84 10.01
N VAL A 29 -3.93 -6.36 11.24
CA VAL A 29 -4.13 -4.94 11.56
C VAL A 29 -3.14 -4.04 10.82
N GLU A 30 -1.91 -4.50 10.58
CA GLU A 30 -0.89 -3.76 9.82
C GLU A 30 -1.28 -3.62 8.35
N ARG A 31 -1.89 -4.67 7.76
CA ARG A 31 -2.41 -4.62 6.39
C ARG A 31 -3.64 -3.74 6.29
N ALA A 32 -4.54 -3.80 7.28
CA ALA A 32 -5.66 -2.88 7.40
C ALA A 32 -5.17 -1.42 7.50
N ALA A 33 -4.18 -1.14 8.35
CA ALA A 33 -3.59 0.19 8.50
C ALA A 33 -2.92 0.67 7.20
N THR A 34 -2.21 -0.22 6.50
CA THR A 34 -1.59 0.10 5.21
C THR A 34 -2.64 0.43 4.15
N THR A 35 -3.73 -0.35 4.09
CA THR A 35 -4.86 -0.07 3.20
C THR A 35 -5.47 1.31 3.48
N ALA A 36 -5.75 1.61 4.76
CA ALA A 36 -6.25 2.92 5.16
C ALA A 36 -5.29 4.06 4.80
N LEU A 37 -3.98 3.84 4.96
CA LEU A 37 -2.94 4.82 4.62
C LEU A 37 -2.87 5.09 3.11
N VAL A 38 -2.95 4.05 2.27
CA VAL A 38 -2.97 4.20 0.81
C VAL A 38 -4.20 4.97 0.36
N VAL A 39 -5.38 4.62 0.88
CA VAL A 39 -6.62 5.35 0.56
C VAL A 39 -6.50 6.82 0.98
N ALA A 40 -6.03 7.10 2.20
CA ALA A 40 -5.82 8.47 2.66
C ALA A 40 -4.82 9.24 1.77
N ALA A 41 -3.75 8.59 1.30
CA ALA A 41 -2.77 9.21 0.42
C ALA A 41 -3.33 9.50 -0.99
N LEU A 42 -4.20 8.64 -1.51
CA LEU A 42 -4.85 8.82 -2.82
C LEU A 42 -5.98 9.87 -2.80
N THR A 43 -6.65 10.03 -1.66
CA THR A 43 -7.70 11.05 -1.47
C THR A 43 -7.14 12.43 -1.13
N SER A 44 -5.87 12.53 -0.70
CA SER A 44 -5.20 13.80 -0.40
C SER A 44 -5.11 14.68 -1.65
N ALA A 45 -5.65 15.89 -1.58
CA ALA A 45 -5.65 16.85 -2.70
C ALA A 45 -4.29 17.55 -2.90
N ASP A 46 -3.39 17.46 -1.92
CA ASP A 46 -2.07 18.09 -1.95
C ASP A 46 -0.96 17.02 -2.11
N PRO A 47 -0.30 16.95 -3.27
CA PRO A 47 0.80 16.01 -3.53
C PRO A 47 2.01 16.15 -2.59
N VAL A 48 2.17 17.29 -1.91
CA VAL A 48 3.20 17.48 -0.89
C VAL A 48 2.75 16.87 0.44
N ARG A 49 1.46 16.97 0.77
CA ARG A 49 0.90 16.35 1.98
C ARG A 49 0.78 14.84 1.85
N SER A 50 0.58 14.31 0.66
CA SER A 50 0.64 12.86 0.41
C SER A 50 2.03 12.28 0.77
N GLN A 51 3.12 13.06 0.70
CA GLN A 51 4.45 12.65 1.19
C GLN A 51 4.48 12.41 2.71
N THR A 52 3.54 12.99 3.45
CA THR A 52 3.37 12.74 4.89
C THR A 52 2.99 11.28 5.17
N SER A 53 2.29 10.62 4.24
CA SER A 53 2.00 9.18 4.34
C SER A 53 3.26 8.34 4.50
N ARG A 54 4.37 8.74 3.85
CA ARG A 54 5.70 8.09 3.97
C ARG A 54 6.28 8.22 5.38
N ARG A 55 5.90 9.24 6.15
CA ARG A 55 6.31 9.37 7.55
C ARG A 55 5.45 8.51 8.49
N VAL A 56 4.21 8.23 8.09
CA VAL A 56 3.26 7.39 8.82
C VAL A 56 3.52 5.91 8.58
N TYR A 57 3.87 5.48 7.36
CA TYR A 57 4.06 4.07 7.01
C TYR A 57 4.95 3.30 8.00
N PRO A 58 6.15 3.78 8.40
CA PRO A 58 6.98 3.06 9.38
C PRO A 58 6.35 2.90 10.76
N LEU A 59 5.38 3.75 11.13
CA LEU A 59 4.69 3.67 12.42
C LEU A 59 3.75 2.48 12.49
N ILE A 60 3.21 2.02 11.36
CA ILE A 60 2.36 0.83 11.28
C ILE A 60 3.11 -0.39 11.81
N HIS A 61 4.33 -0.59 11.32
CA HIS A 61 5.19 -1.72 11.70
C HIS A 61 5.95 -1.51 13.01
N SER A 62 5.74 -0.38 13.69
CA SER A 62 6.35 -0.09 15.00
C SER A 62 5.34 0.42 16.02
N ALA A 63 4.05 0.10 15.83
CA ALA A 63 2.96 0.64 16.61
C ALA A 63 3.16 0.40 18.11
N GLY A 64 3.58 -0.81 18.53
CA GLY A 64 3.97 -1.10 19.91
C GLY A 64 2.91 -0.67 20.92
N ASP A 65 3.29 0.17 21.89
CA ASP A 65 2.40 0.82 22.87
C ASP A 65 1.87 2.20 22.40
N GLY A 66 2.18 2.59 21.17
CA GLY A 66 1.84 3.86 20.52
C GLY A 66 2.78 5.02 20.84
N ALA A 67 3.84 4.84 21.65
CA ALA A 67 4.71 5.95 22.05
C ALA A 67 5.42 6.59 20.85
N GLY A 68 5.87 5.78 19.89
CA GLY A 68 6.49 6.26 18.65
C GLY A 68 5.53 7.08 17.80
N SER A 69 4.28 6.61 17.66
CA SER A 69 3.23 7.30 16.93
C SER A 69 2.82 8.61 17.59
N ARG A 70 2.63 8.62 18.91
CA ARG A 70 2.28 9.84 19.67
C ARG A 70 3.37 10.92 19.55
N ARG A 71 4.65 10.54 19.57
CA ARG A 71 5.77 11.49 19.31
C ARG A 71 5.78 12.07 17.90
N ARG A 72 5.15 11.38 16.93
CA ARG A 72 5.05 11.79 15.52
C ARG A 72 3.61 12.11 15.11
N ALA A 73 2.73 12.41 16.07
CA ALA A 73 1.30 12.60 15.84
C ALA A 73 1.02 13.70 14.81
N GLY A 74 1.86 14.74 14.72
CA GLY A 74 1.66 15.83 13.77
C GLY A 74 1.59 15.40 12.30
N ALA A 75 2.36 14.37 11.89
CA ALA A 75 2.29 13.85 10.53
C ALA A 75 0.95 13.12 10.28
N LEU A 76 0.52 12.32 11.25
CA LEU A 76 -0.72 11.57 11.21
C LEU A 76 -1.93 12.51 11.21
N SER A 77 -2.01 13.44 12.15
CA SER A 77 -3.11 14.40 12.24
C SER A 77 -3.15 15.36 11.04
N SER A 78 -1.99 15.72 10.46
CA SER A 78 -1.97 16.50 9.22
C SER A 78 -2.57 15.74 8.03
N LEU A 79 -2.32 14.43 7.93
CA LEU A 79 -2.88 13.59 6.87
C LEU A 79 -4.40 13.43 7.06
N VAL A 80 -4.84 13.19 8.29
CA VAL A 80 -6.27 13.08 8.62
C VAL A 80 -7.00 14.39 8.33
N ALA A 81 -6.45 15.53 8.75
CA ALA A 81 -7.06 16.84 8.49
C ALA A 81 -7.21 17.13 6.99
N ASP A 82 -6.26 16.68 6.17
CA ASP A 82 -6.32 16.84 4.72
C ASP A 82 -7.45 16.00 4.11
N VAL A 83 -7.55 14.72 4.48
CA VAL A 83 -8.65 13.84 4.05
C VAL A 83 -10.02 14.40 4.46
N LEU A 84 -10.11 15.01 5.65
CA LEU A 84 -11.35 15.64 6.11
C LEU A 84 -11.69 16.92 5.34
N ALA A 85 -10.69 17.66 4.86
CA ALA A 85 -10.89 18.93 4.15
C ALA A 85 -11.32 18.76 2.69
N VAL A 86 -11.05 17.60 2.07
CA VAL A 86 -11.43 17.29 0.67
C VAL A 86 -12.94 17.04 0.51
N GLN A 87 -13.72 17.02 1.59
CA GLN A 87 -15.15 16.78 1.52
C GLN A 87 -15.93 17.95 0.90
N SER A 88 -16.24 17.79 -0.40
CA SER A 88 -17.39 18.38 -1.05
C SER A 88 -18.33 17.26 -1.50
N ASP A 89 -19.55 17.27 -0.96
CA ASP A 89 -20.77 16.54 -1.36
C ASP A 89 -20.80 14.99 -1.39
N ASP A 90 -19.70 14.25 -1.25
CA ASP A 90 -19.74 12.79 -1.18
C ASP A 90 -19.10 12.24 0.11
N THR A 91 -19.87 11.50 0.90
CA THR A 91 -19.48 11.01 2.23
C THR A 91 -18.65 9.72 2.09
N GLY A 92 -17.57 9.78 1.31
CA GLY A 92 -16.74 8.62 0.97
C GLY A 92 -16.15 7.92 2.21
N ALA A 93 -15.63 6.70 2.02
CA ALA A 93 -15.08 5.88 3.12
C ALA A 93 -13.73 6.38 3.70
N ALA A 94 -13.02 7.26 2.98
CA ALA A 94 -11.67 7.69 3.33
C ALA A 94 -11.53 8.35 4.72
N PRO A 95 -12.45 9.24 5.17
CA PRO A 95 -12.46 9.77 6.54
C PRO A 95 -12.53 8.69 7.62
N ALA A 96 -13.42 7.70 7.47
CA ALA A 96 -13.58 6.63 8.45
C ALA A 96 -12.32 5.76 8.54
N LEU A 97 -11.70 5.47 7.40
CA LEU A 97 -10.42 4.77 7.32
C LEU A 97 -9.29 5.56 7.99
N ALA A 98 -9.17 6.86 7.67
CA ALA A 98 -8.14 7.72 8.25
C ALA A 98 -8.28 7.85 9.78
N LEU A 99 -9.50 8.05 10.28
CA LEU A 99 -9.77 8.17 11.72
C LEU A 99 -9.55 6.87 12.49
N SER A 100 -10.00 5.73 11.95
CA SER A 100 -9.77 4.42 12.60
C SER A 100 -8.29 4.05 12.64
N MET A 101 -7.54 4.37 11.57
CA MET A 101 -6.08 4.23 11.53
C MET A 101 -5.41 5.14 12.54
N GLU A 102 -5.82 6.42 12.63
CA GLU A 102 -5.26 7.36 13.61
C GLU A 102 -5.46 6.86 15.05
N ARG A 103 -6.69 6.44 15.38
CA ARG A 103 -7.01 5.88 16.70
C ARG A 103 -6.12 4.70 17.05
N TRP A 104 -5.96 3.74 16.13
CA TRP A 104 -5.12 2.58 16.37
C TRP A 104 -3.64 2.97 16.51
N LEU A 105 -3.10 3.84 15.65
CA LEU A 105 -1.69 4.25 15.75
C LEU A 105 -1.39 5.01 17.04
N LEU A 106 -2.28 5.89 17.50
CA LEU A 106 -2.11 6.66 18.74
C LEU A 106 -2.36 5.81 19.99
N HIS A 107 -3.26 4.84 19.90
CA HIS A 107 -3.65 3.94 21.00
C HIS A 107 -3.74 2.48 20.52
N PRO A 108 -2.60 1.80 20.26
CA PRO A 108 -2.62 0.42 19.82
C PRO A 108 -3.21 -0.48 20.92
N HIS A 109 -4.37 -1.07 20.63
CA HIS A 109 -5.10 -1.94 21.54
C HIS A 109 -5.97 -2.92 20.73
N PRO A 110 -6.29 -4.13 21.23
CA PRO A 110 -7.14 -5.08 20.49
C PRO A 110 -8.48 -4.51 20.00
N SER A 111 -9.09 -3.60 20.77
CA SER A 111 -10.35 -2.95 20.37
C SER A 111 -10.17 -1.99 19.19
N THR A 112 -9.14 -1.13 19.21
CA THR A 112 -8.85 -0.19 18.11
C THR A 112 -8.35 -0.92 16.87
N ALA A 113 -7.62 -2.02 17.04
CA ALA A 113 -7.23 -2.92 15.96
C ALA A 113 -8.44 -3.58 15.28
N THR A 114 -9.40 -4.06 16.07
CA THR A 114 -10.64 -4.67 15.58
C THR A 114 -11.50 -3.62 14.86
N GLU A 115 -11.59 -2.40 15.40
CA GLU A 115 -12.30 -1.29 14.76
C GLU A 115 -11.71 -0.95 13.39
N LEU A 116 -10.38 -0.79 13.30
CA LEU A 116 -9.67 -0.53 12.05
C LEU A 116 -9.91 -1.65 11.03
N THR A 117 -9.69 -2.89 11.44
CA THR A 117 -9.85 -4.07 10.57
C THR A 117 -11.27 -4.19 10.03
N ARG A 118 -12.28 -3.98 10.89
CA ARG A 118 -13.69 -3.98 10.48
C ARG A 118 -13.99 -2.85 9.50
N THR A 119 -13.47 -1.65 9.75
CA THR A 119 -13.69 -0.48 8.89
C THR A 119 -13.09 -0.70 7.50
N VAL A 120 -11.88 -1.25 7.42
CA VAL A 120 -11.25 -1.61 6.14
C VAL A 120 -12.01 -2.73 5.45
N ARG A 121 -12.45 -3.76 6.17
CA ARG A 121 -13.30 -4.81 5.59
C ARG A 121 -14.57 -4.23 4.97
N GLN A 122 -15.27 -3.35 5.68
CA GLN A 122 -16.49 -2.71 5.16
C GLN A 122 -16.23 -1.87 3.91
N PHE A 123 -15.07 -1.22 3.83
CA PHE A 123 -14.64 -0.52 2.62
C PHE A 123 -14.34 -1.50 1.47
N VAL A 124 -13.59 -2.57 1.73
CA VAL A 124 -13.20 -3.55 0.71
C VAL A 124 -14.40 -4.39 0.26
N GLU A 125 -15.33 -4.74 1.12
CA GLU A 125 -16.45 -5.65 0.80
C GLU A 125 -17.78 -4.91 0.62
N GLY A 126 -17.78 -3.57 0.72
CA GLY A 126 -18.97 -2.74 0.69
C GLY A 126 -19.69 -2.73 -0.66
N ILE A 127 -20.95 -2.27 -0.62
CA ILE A 127 -21.81 -2.11 -1.81
C ILE A 127 -21.18 -1.11 -2.79
N ASP A 128 -20.63 -0.02 -2.27
CA ASP A 128 -19.82 0.95 -3.02
C ASP A 128 -18.34 0.58 -2.96
N SER A 129 -18.03 -0.68 -3.28
CA SER A 129 -16.64 -1.17 -3.31
C SER A 129 -15.78 -0.19 -4.11
N PRO A 130 -14.59 0.18 -3.60
CA PRO A 130 -13.68 1.04 -4.32
C PRO A 130 -13.32 0.45 -5.68
N ASP A 131 -12.83 1.32 -6.55
CA ASP A 131 -12.31 0.90 -7.84
C ASP A 131 -11.18 -0.12 -7.66
N ALA A 132 -11.03 -1.01 -8.65
CA ALA A 132 -10.07 -2.10 -8.58
C ALA A 132 -8.62 -1.59 -8.46
N ALA A 133 -8.29 -0.44 -9.03
CA ALA A 133 -6.93 0.10 -8.99
C ALA A 133 -6.55 0.51 -7.56
N THR A 134 -7.45 1.14 -6.81
CA THR A 134 -7.22 1.47 -5.39
C THR A 134 -6.89 0.22 -4.56
N LEU A 135 -7.63 -0.88 -4.78
CA LEU A 135 -7.40 -2.15 -4.06
C LEU A 135 -6.07 -2.81 -4.44
N GLU A 136 -5.71 -2.78 -5.71
CA GLU A 136 -4.42 -3.29 -6.20
C GLU A 136 -3.25 -2.50 -5.61
N LEU A 137 -3.32 -1.16 -5.57
CA LEU A 137 -2.29 -0.31 -4.97
C LEU A 137 -2.17 -0.52 -3.45
N ALA A 138 -3.30 -0.72 -2.77
CA ALA A 138 -3.30 -1.07 -1.34
C ALA A 138 -2.62 -2.42 -1.11
N TRP A 139 -2.88 -3.41 -1.97
CA TRP A 139 -2.24 -4.72 -1.91
C TRP A 139 -0.73 -4.63 -2.14
N VAL A 140 -0.30 -3.84 -3.14
CA VAL A 140 1.12 -3.60 -3.45
C VAL A 140 1.89 -3.06 -2.25
N ALA A 141 1.34 -2.06 -1.54
CA ALA A 141 2.01 -1.46 -0.39
C ALA A 141 1.94 -2.32 0.89
N GLY A 142 0.99 -3.25 0.95
CA GLY A 142 0.76 -4.18 2.06
C GLY A 142 1.28 -5.58 1.76
N ALA A 143 0.36 -6.53 1.55
CA ALA A 143 0.69 -7.95 1.41
C ALA A 143 1.69 -8.26 0.29
N GLY A 144 1.59 -7.61 -0.88
CA GLY A 144 2.54 -7.79 -1.97
C GLY A 144 3.96 -7.37 -1.58
N LEU A 145 4.11 -6.28 -0.84
CA LEU A 145 5.41 -5.86 -0.32
C LEU A 145 5.92 -6.84 0.76
N ASP A 146 5.06 -7.31 1.67
CA ASP A 146 5.44 -8.30 2.68
C ASP A 146 6.05 -9.55 2.02
N GLU A 147 5.39 -10.08 0.99
CA GLU A 147 5.85 -11.24 0.22
C GLU A 147 7.17 -10.96 -0.51
N ALA A 148 7.30 -9.79 -1.13
CA ALA A 148 8.53 -9.37 -1.79
C ALA A 148 9.72 -9.28 -0.82
N LEU A 149 9.48 -8.75 0.39
CA LEU A 149 10.51 -8.63 1.43
C LEU A 149 10.97 -9.97 1.95
N VAL A 150 10.06 -10.92 2.16
CA VAL A 150 10.39 -12.30 2.56
C VAL A 150 11.26 -12.95 1.48
N LYS A 151 10.80 -12.93 0.23
CA LYS A 151 11.51 -13.56 -0.89
C LYS A 151 12.92 -13.00 -1.10
N LEU A 152 13.09 -11.68 -1.00
CA LEU A 152 14.43 -11.07 -1.15
C LEU A 152 15.35 -11.31 0.04
N ARG A 153 14.83 -11.59 1.23
CA ARG A 153 15.65 -12.03 2.37
C ARG A 153 16.17 -13.44 2.17
N GLU A 154 15.37 -14.31 1.54
CA GLU A 154 15.71 -15.71 1.29
C GLU A 154 16.65 -15.87 0.08
N GLU A 155 16.35 -15.21 -1.03
CA GLU A 155 17.06 -15.39 -2.31
C GLU A 155 18.13 -14.30 -2.57
N GLY A 156 18.10 -13.22 -1.81
CA GLY A 156 18.98 -12.06 -1.99
C GLY A 156 18.59 -11.15 -3.17
N LEU A 157 19.18 -9.94 -3.19
CA LEU A 157 18.91 -8.92 -4.22
C LEU A 157 19.40 -9.27 -5.63
N ASN A 158 20.31 -10.24 -5.73
CA ASN A 158 20.99 -10.62 -6.97
C ASN A 158 20.58 -12.00 -7.46
N GLY A 159 19.66 -12.68 -6.78
CA GLY A 159 19.16 -13.98 -7.24
C GLY A 159 18.36 -13.86 -8.53
N ASP A 160 18.30 -14.94 -9.30
CA ASP A 160 17.59 -15.00 -10.58
C ASP A 160 16.07 -14.72 -10.42
N GLY A 161 15.53 -15.02 -9.23
CA GLY A 161 14.14 -14.75 -8.83
C GLY A 161 13.86 -13.37 -8.25
N ALA A 162 14.86 -12.46 -8.18
CA ALA A 162 14.72 -11.16 -7.51
C ALA A 162 13.91 -10.13 -8.31
N GLN A 163 13.75 -10.32 -9.62
CA GLN A 163 13.09 -9.35 -10.50
C GLN A 163 11.63 -9.05 -10.09
N PRO A 164 10.73 -10.03 -9.95
CA PRO A 164 9.35 -9.74 -9.57
C PRO A 164 9.19 -9.05 -8.20
N PRO A 165 9.89 -9.48 -7.13
CA PRO A 165 9.91 -8.75 -5.84
C PRO A 165 10.43 -7.32 -5.93
N LEU A 166 11.45 -7.07 -6.75
CA LEU A 166 11.98 -5.72 -6.97
C LEU A 166 10.95 -4.82 -7.67
N CYS A 167 10.17 -5.36 -8.61
CA CYS A 167 9.06 -4.65 -9.25
C CYS A 167 8.00 -4.21 -8.22
N LEU A 168 7.61 -5.10 -7.30
CA LEU A 168 6.68 -4.77 -6.21
C LEU A 168 7.24 -3.68 -5.30
N ILE A 169 8.51 -3.80 -4.89
CA ILE A 169 9.16 -2.77 -4.06
C ILE A 169 9.18 -1.41 -4.77
N ALA A 170 9.48 -1.37 -6.07
CA ALA A 170 9.49 -0.12 -6.81
C ALA A 170 8.11 0.55 -6.80
N ALA A 171 7.05 -0.20 -7.10
CA ALA A 171 5.68 0.31 -7.09
C ALA A 171 5.26 0.80 -5.69
N ALA A 172 5.56 0.02 -4.64
CA ALA A 172 5.26 0.40 -3.26
C ALA A 172 6.00 1.69 -2.83
N VAL A 173 7.25 1.86 -3.26
CA VAL A 173 8.07 3.05 -2.94
C VAL A 173 7.58 4.30 -3.68
N GLU A 174 6.95 4.16 -4.83
CA GLU A 174 6.33 5.28 -5.54
C GLU A 174 5.04 5.75 -4.86
N LEU A 175 4.31 4.83 -4.21
CA LEU A 175 3.10 5.11 -3.43
C LEU A 175 3.42 5.78 -2.08
N THR A 176 3.50 4.97 -1.01
CA THR A 176 3.55 5.45 0.38
C THR A 176 4.76 4.90 1.15
N VAL A 177 5.50 3.95 0.57
CA VAL A 177 6.55 3.23 1.29
C VAL A 177 7.90 3.96 1.19
N PRO A 178 8.60 4.25 2.30
CA PRO A 178 9.92 4.87 2.23
C PRO A 178 10.98 3.86 1.79
N MET A 179 11.76 4.22 0.75
CA MET A 179 12.93 3.43 0.31
C MET A 179 13.88 3.09 1.47
N VAL A 180 14.10 4.04 2.38
CA VAL A 180 14.99 3.86 3.55
C VAL A 180 14.43 2.81 4.51
N TRP A 181 13.10 2.71 4.63
CA TRP A 181 12.46 1.68 5.44
C TRP A 181 12.69 0.31 4.80
N VAL A 182 12.42 0.16 3.49
CA VAL A 182 12.65 -1.11 2.76
C VAL A 182 14.10 -1.56 2.87
N ALA A 183 15.06 -0.67 2.61
CA ALA A 183 16.48 -0.97 2.69
C ALA A 183 16.90 -1.45 4.09
N ARG A 184 16.39 -0.79 5.15
CA ARG A 184 16.62 -1.21 6.54
C ARG A 184 16.00 -2.58 6.82
N THR A 185 14.78 -2.81 6.36
CA THR A 185 14.04 -4.06 6.54
C THR A 185 14.74 -5.23 5.85
N LEU A 186 15.40 -5.00 4.71
CA LEU A 186 16.21 -6.00 4.00
C LEU A 186 17.66 -6.10 4.53
N GLY A 187 18.12 -5.19 5.37
CA GLY A 187 19.50 -5.16 5.86
C GLY A 187 20.54 -4.77 4.79
N VAL A 188 20.14 -3.98 3.79
CA VAL A 188 20.97 -3.63 2.63
C VAL A 188 21.18 -2.12 2.51
N PRO A 189 22.30 -1.64 1.92
CA PRO A 189 22.47 -0.23 1.62
C PRO A 189 21.38 0.31 0.69
N ARG A 190 20.85 1.49 1.01
CA ARG A 190 19.82 2.18 0.20
C ARG A 190 20.23 2.31 -1.27
N ASP A 191 21.48 2.67 -1.53
CA ASP A 191 21.97 2.93 -2.89
C ASP A 191 22.14 1.63 -3.70
N GLN A 192 22.29 0.48 -3.02
CA GLN A 192 22.26 -0.82 -3.68
C GLN A 192 20.84 -1.13 -4.16
N LEU A 193 19.85 -0.98 -3.27
CA LEU A 193 18.43 -1.19 -3.61
C LEU A 193 17.98 -0.24 -4.73
N TYR A 194 18.33 1.04 -4.64
CA TYR A 194 17.99 2.04 -5.65
C TYR A 194 18.53 1.68 -7.05
N ARG A 195 19.79 1.20 -7.13
CA ARG A 195 20.38 0.75 -8.40
C ARG A 195 19.63 -0.43 -9.01
N ARG A 196 19.15 -1.36 -8.18
CA ARG A 196 18.39 -2.53 -8.66
C ARG A 196 17.02 -2.13 -9.18
N ILE A 197 16.35 -1.18 -8.53
CA ILE A 197 14.99 -0.81 -8.92
C ILE A 197 14.89 0.25 -10.04
N ARG A 198 16.00 0.89 -10.44
CA ARG A 198 15.96 2.00 -11.42
C ARG A 198 15.57 1.56 -12.84
N GLY A 199 15.84 0.31 -13.20
CA GLY A 199 15.69 -0.19 -14.58
C GLY A 199 14.62 -1.28 -14.76
N ILE A 200 13.79 -1.50 -13.75
CA ILE A 200 12.72 -2.49 -13.81
C ILE A 200 11.44 -1.90 -14.40
N ASP A 201 10.67 -2.77 -15.05
CA ASP A 201 9.34 -2.45 -15.53
C ASP A 201 8.40 -2.18 -14.33
N ARG A 202 7.88 -0.95 -14.28
CA ARG A 202 7.05 -0.44 -13.18
C ARG A 202 5.67 -1.07 -13.13
N ASP A 203 5.22 -1.69 -14.21
CA ASP A 203 3.89 -2.28 -14.31
C ASP A 203 3.92 -3.81 -14.26
N ALA A 204 5.12 -4.41 -14.34
CA ALA A 204 5.31 -5.86 -14.32
C ALA A 204 4.81 -6.54 -13.03
N TRP A 205 4.69 -5.79 -11.92
CA TRP A 205 4.11 -6.32 -10.68
C TRP A 205 2.65 -6.77 -10.84
N ARG A 206 1.89 -6.23 -11.81
CA ARG A 206 0.49 -6.64 -12.03
C ARG A 206 0.36 -8.12 -12.38
N ALA A 207 1.39 -8.72 -12.98
CA ALA A 207 1.41 -10.16 -13.24
C ALA A 207 1.40 -11.00 -11.94
N LEU A 208 1.80 -10.40 -10.82
CA LEU A 208 1.90 -11.02 -9.50
C LEU A 208 0.63 -10.87 -8.66
N LEU A 209 -0.40 -10.20 -9.19
CA LEU A 209 -1.67 -10.09 -8.48
C LEU A 209 -2.26 -11.49 -8.20
N PRO A 210 -2.73 -11.74 -6.97
CA PRO A 210 -3.34 -13.02 -6.59
C PRO A 210 -4.73 -13.19 -7.17
#